data_AF-A0A853I7N9-F1
#
_entry.id   AF-A0A853I7N9-F1
#
_cell.length_a   1.000
_cell.length_b   1.000
_cell.length_c   1.000
_cell.angle_alpha   90.00
_cell.angle_beta   90.00
_cell.angle_gamma   90.00
#
_symmetry.space_group_name_H-M   'P 1'
#
loop_
_entity.id
_entity.type
_entity.pdbx_description
1 polymer ?
#
loop_
_entity_poly.entity_id
_entity_poly.type
_entity_poly.pdbx_seq_one_letter_code
_entity_poly.pdbx_strand_id
1 'polypeptide(L)'
;MRSTDITPEQVIKTGEQLEHAGMLVTGFALRKNLKAGDPKTLMEIWKHHIADRKILDPNLTDQFVAAVSNSIEQQLEKLEASFHHNYQAISQDATAAIEELEIELESTKTQIEQLTQQLKQAEQQAQTRSEEYSSLNKENKTLIEHQQQLTQQLSIAEQQADSLRSELKQANNFIDHLKSDKAMLCQQSQQADKELNELYSQLHQEQQKSILLEQSKVTLQKQLNELNQQLENVQQETAENSQSTAQYQDKTQQLQIESAELKATNKELKSQLTTALAQQDKLLSHNQELEKQVIALVNKYRILLKQ
;
A
#
# COMPACT_ATOMS: atom_id res chain seq x y z
N MET A 1 -89.59 157.63 36.30
CA MET A 1 -88.65 156.72 35.61
C MET A 1 -87.25 157.30 35.73
N ARG A 2 -86.31 156.58 36.37
CA ARG A 2 -84.88 156.93 36.44
C ARG A 2 -84.13 155.93 35.54
N SER A 3 -83.23 156.43 34.69
CA SER A 3 -82.37 155.63 33.80
C SER A 3 -81.40 154.76 34.60
N THR A 4 -81.26 153.50 34.21
CA THR A 4 -80.31 152.53 34.79
C THR A 4 -78.95 152.71 34.10
N ASP A 5 -77.91 153.08 34.84
CA ASP A 5 -76.54 153.22 34.32
C ASP A 5 -75.88 151.84 34.13
N ILE A 6 -75.43 151.52 32.91
CA ILE A 6 -74.61 150.33 32.60
C ILE A 6 -73.13 150.71 32.73
N THR A 7 -72.33 149.88 33.41
CA THR A 7 -70.88 150.10 33.54
C THR A 7 -70.07 149.37 32.44
N PRO A 8 -68.89 149.89 32.04
CA PRO A 8 -68.03 149.25 31.02
C PRO A 8 -67.67 147.79 31.32
N GLU A 9 -67.47 147.44 32.59
CA GLU A 9 -67.16 146.07 33.04
C GLU A 9 -68.30 145.08 32.74
N GLN A 10 -69.56 145.53 32.86
CA GLN A 10 -70.71 144.70 32.50
C GLN A 10 -70.74 144.42 30.99
N VAL A 11 -70.28 145.37 30.17
CA VAL A 11 -70.15 145.21 28.72
C VAL A 11 -69.06 144.19 28.37
N ILE A 12 -67.88 144.29 29.00
CA ILE A 12 -66.77 143.35 28.79
C ILE A 12 -67.17 141.93 29.18
N LYS A 13 -67.72 141.75 30.39
CA LYS A 13 -68.14 140.43 30.89
C LYS A 13 -69.22 139.80 30.00
N THR A 14 -70.17 140.60 29.52
CA THR A 14 -71.20 140.12 28.58
C THR A 14 -70.58 139.78 27.22
N GLY A 15 -69.62 140.56 26.74
CA GLY A 15 -68.89 140.27 25.51
C GLY A 15 -68.08 138.97 25.58
N GLU A 16 -67.36 138.72 26.68
CA GLU A 16 -66.62 137.48 26.92
C GLU A 16 -67.55 136.26 27.00
N GLN A 17 -68.72 136.41 27.62
CA GLN A 17 -69.74 135.35 27.67
C GLN A 17 -70.28 135.02 26.27
N LEU A 18 -70.52 136.04 25.45
CA LEU A 18 -70.94 135.86 24.06
C LEU A 18 -69.85 135.15 23.24
N GLU A 19 -68.58 135.50 23.45
CA GLU A 19 -67.41 134.87 22.80
C GLU A 19 -67.24 133.40 23.21
N HIS A 20 -67.29 133.09 24.51
CA HIS A 20 -67.22 131.72 25.03
C HIS A 20 -68.39 130.85 24.57
N ALA A 21 -69.56 131.45 24.35
CA ALA A 21 -70.71 130.78 23.77
C ALA A 21 -70.62 130.60 22.23
N GLY A 22 -69.51 131.03 21.60
CA GLY A 22 -69.31 130.96 20.16
C GLY A 22 -70.24 131.89 19.36
N MET A 23 -70.86 132.88 20.01
CA MET A 23 -71.78 133.82 19.37
C MET A 23 -71.06 135.11 18.96
N LEU A 24 -71.46 135.69 17.83
CA LEU A 24 -70.92 136.97 17.36
C LEU A 24 -71.28 138.11 18.32
N VAL A 25 -70.26 138.72 18.92
CA VAL A 25 -70.41 139.89 19.80
C VAL A 25 -70.75 141.12 18.96
N THR A 26 -72.03 141.47 18.89
CA THR A 26 -72.53 142.68 18.24
C THR A 26 -73.13 143.63 19.27
N GLY A 27 -73.18 144.94 18.99
CA GLY A 27 -73.78 145.93 19.90
C GLY A 27 -75.23 145.60 20.30
N PHE A 28 -75.99 144.97 19.39
CA PHE A 28 -77.35 144.48 19.68
C PHE A 28 -77.36 143.26 20.59
N ALA A 29 -76.42 142.31 20.43
CA ALA A 29 -76.29 141.16 21.32
C ALA A 29 -75.91 141.60 22.75
N LEU A 30 -75.04 142.60 22.88
CA LEU A 30 -74.69 143.22 24.15
C LEU A 30 -75.91 143.88 24.80
N ARG A 31 -76.66 144.70 24.04
CA ARG A 31 -77.90 145.31 24.54
C ARG A 31 -78.96 144.27 24.93
N LYS A 32 -79.12 143.20 24.16
CA LYS A 32 -80.10 142.13 24.44
C LYS A 32 -79.83 141.47 25.80
N ASN A 33 -78.57 141.23 26.12
CA ASN A 33 -78.18 140.61 27.38
C ASN A 33 -78.18 141.60 28.56
N LEU A 34 -77.80 142.86 28.33
CA LEU A 34 -77.77 143.90 29.36
C LEU A 34 -79.13 144.57 29.61
N LYS A 35 -80.11 144.39 28.71
CA LYS A 35 -81.49 144.94 28.75
C LYS A 35 -81.59 146.47 28.85
N ALA A 36 -80.49 147.20 28.72
CA ALA A 36 -80.40 148.66 28.69
C ALA A 36 -79.20 149.12 27.84
N GLY A 37 -79.01 150.44 27.66
CA GLY A 37 -77.89 151.04 26.93
C GLY A 37 -78.06 151.14 25.41
N ASP A 38 -77.31 152.07 24.79
CA ASP A 38 -77.27 152.25 23.33
C ASP A 38 -76.29 151.25 22.68
N PRO A 39 -76.70 150.45 21.66
CA PRO A 39 -75.86 149.44 21.03
C PRO A 39 -74.51 149.94 20.51
N LYS A 40 -74.43 151.21 20.05
CA LYS A 40 -73.18 151.79 19.56
C LYS A 40 -72.16 151.93 20.69
N THR A 41 -72.55 152.51 21.82
CA THR A 41 -71.67 152.72 22.98
C THR A 41 -71.19 151.39 23.56
N LEU A 42 -72.06 150.38 23.64
CA LEU A 42 -71.69 149.03 24.09
C LEU A 42 -70.67 148.37 23.16
N MET A 43 -70.87 148.49 21.84
CA MET A 43 -69.93 147.95 20.85
C MET A 43 -68.58 148.69 20.89
N GLU A 44 -68.58 149.98 21.16
CA GLU A 44 -67.35 150.78 21.25
C GLU A 44 -66.49 150.37 22.46
N ILE A 45 -67.11 150.17 23.62
CA ILE A 45 -66.43 149.63 24.82
C ILE A 45 -65.86 148.24 24.54
N TRP A 46 -66.63 147.36 23.89
CA TRP A 46 -66.16 146.02 23.52
C TRP A 46 -65.01 146.06 22.51
N LYS A 47 -65.11 146.93 21.49
CA LYS A 47 -64.04 147.13 20.51
C LYS A 47 -62.76 147.66 21.16
N HIS A 48 -62.89 148.56 22.15
CA HIS A 48 -61.75 149.05 22.91
C HIS A 48 -61.10 147.91 23.70
N HIS A 49 -61.90 147.08 24.38
CA HIS A 49 -61.39 145.89 25.09
C HIS A 49 -60.68 144.88 24.16
N ILE A 50 -61.21 144.59 22.97
CA ILE A 50 -60.56 143.70 21.98
C ILE A 50 -59.27 144.32 21.43
N ALA A 51 -59.23 145.64 21.24
CA ALA A 51 -58.03 146.35 20.82
C ALA A 51 -56.94 146.27 21.89
N ASP A 52 -57.29 146.42 23.16
CA ASP A 52 -56.39 146.28 24.31
C ASP A 52 -55.92 144.81 24.50
N ARG A 53 -56.73 143.83 24.09
CA ARG A 53 -56.38 142.39 24.11
C ARG A 53 -55.26 142.03 23.14
N LYS A 54 -54.84 142.93 22.24
CA LYS A 54 -53.82 142.70 21.22
C LYS A 54 -52.43 143.16 21.68
N ILE A 55 -51.94 142.60 22.78
CA ILE A 55 -50.52 142.64 23.14
C ILE A 55 -50.10 141.19 23.46
N LEU A 56 -49.60 140.49 22.44
CA LEU A 56 -48.83 139.26 22.59
C LEU A 56 -47.35 139.63 22.43
N ASP A 57 -46.55 139.34 23.44
CA ASP A 57 -45.15 139.77 23.57
C ASP A 57 -44.27 139.09 22.50
N PRO A 58 -43.69 139.84 21.53
CA PRO A 58 -42.87 139.26 20.44
C PRO A 58 -41.64 138.50 20.94
N ASN A 59 -41.18 138.80 22.16
CA ASN A 59 -40.00 138.20 22.78
C ASN A 59 -40.20 136.73 23.19
N LEU A 60 -41.45 136.28 23.41
CA LEU A 60 -41.75 134.88 23.76
C LEU A 60 -41.69 133.93 22.56
N THR A 61 -41.94 134.43 21.34
CA THR A 61 -41.94 133.65 20.10
C THR A 61 -40.54 133.20 19.70
N ASP A 62 -39.56 134.09 19.76
CA ASP A 62 -38.17 133.76 19.41
C ASP A 62 -37.54 132.79 20.42
N GLN A 63 -37.86 132.95 21.71
CA GLN A 63 -37.39 132.05 22.77
C GLN A 63 -38.00 130.64 22.65
N PHE A 64 -39.28 130.53 22.29
CA PHE A 64 -39.93 129.25 22.04
C PHE A 64 -39.38 128.56 20.79
N VAL A 65 -39.19 129.30 19.68
CA VAL A 65 -38.59 128.76 18.45
C VAL A 65 -37.16 128.28 18.70
N ALA A 66 -36.35 129.05 19.44
CA ALA A 66 -35.00 128.63 19.83
C ALA A 66 -35.01 127.38 20.72
N ALA A 67 -35.94 127.28 21.68
CA ALA A 67 -36.07 126.10 22.54
C ALA A 67 -36.50 124.84 21.76
N VAL A 68 -37.42 124.97 20.79
CA VAL A 68 -37.83 123.87 19.92
C VAL A 68 -36.70 123.45 18.99
N SER A 69 -35.99 124.38 18.35
CA SER A 69 -34.81 124.08 17.52
C SER A 69 -33.74 123.36 18.34
N ASN A 70 -33.40 123.84 19.54
CA ASN A 70 -32.46 123.17 20.44
C ASN A 70 -32.94 121.77 20.83
N SER A 71 -34.24 121.57 21.06
CA SER A 71 -34.80 120.25 21.37
C SER A 71 -34.75 119.29 20.18
N ILE A 72 -34.96 119.79 18.95
CA ILE A 72 -34.86 119.00 17.71
C ILE A 72 -33.40 118.64 17.46
N GLU A 73 -32.47 119.59 17.59
CA GLU A 73 -31.02 119.35 17.49
C GLU A 73 -30.56 118.29 18.50
N GLN A 74 -30.99 118.40 19.76
CA GLN A 74 -30.69 117.37 20.78
C GLN A 74 -31.30 116.00 20.46
N GLN A 75 -32.49 115.94 19.84
CA GLN A 75 -33.10 114.68 19.43
C GLN A 75 -32.39 114.08 18.21
N LEU A 76 -31.99 114.90 17.24
CA LEU A 76 -31.19 114.49 16.09
C LEU A 76 -29.82 113.98 16.54
N GLU A 77 -29.13 114.70 17.43
CA GLU A 77 -27.84 114.27 17.97
C GLU A 77 -27.96 112.94 18.73
N LYS A 78 -29.02 112.75 19.53
CA LYS A 78 -29.31 111.46 20.18
C LYS A 78 -29.61 110.35 19.18
N LEU A 79 -30.38 110.64 18.14
CA LEU A 79 -30.72 109.67 17.11
C LEU A 79 -29.48 109.26 16.31
N GLU A 80 -28.66 110.22 15.89
CA GLU A 80 -27.38 110.01 15.21
C GLU A 80 -26.41 109.20 16.09
N ALA A 81 -26.28 109.55 17.37
CA ALA A 81 -25.48 108.79 18.32
C ALA A 81 -25.99 107.35 18.47
N SER A 82 -27.31 107.15 18.56
CA SER A 82 -27.92 105.82 18.65
C SER A 82 -27.72 105.00 17.37
N PHE A 83 -27.82 105.65 16.20
CA PHE A 83 -27.59 105.00 14.91
C PHE A 83 -26.13 104.62 14.74
N HIS A 84 -25.20 105.51 15.09
CA HIS A 84 -23.77 105.25 15.05
C HIS A 84 -23.38 104.11 16.01
N HIS A 85 -23.91 104.12 17.23
CA HIS A 85 -23.70 103.05 18.20
C HIS A 85 -24.26 101.71 17.70
N ASN A 86 -25.49 101.69 17.19
CA ASN A 86 -26.10 100.47 16.65
C ASN A 86 -25.34 99.95 15.42
N TYR A 87 -24.94 100.84 14.51
CA TYR A 87 -24.13 100.48 13.35
C TYR A 87 -22.79 99.89 13.77
N GLN A 88 -22.11 100.50 14.75
CA GLN A 88 -20.85 99.99 15.28
C GLN A 88 -21.03 98.62 15.94
N ALA A 89 -22.07 98.43 16.77
CA ALA A 89 -22.35 97.15 17.41
C ALA A 89 -22.64 96.05 16.37
N ILE A 90 -23.53 96.34 15.41
CA ILE A 90 -23.86 95.39 14.33
C ILE A 90 -22.62 95.08 13.47
N SER A 91 -21.81 96.09 13.15
CA SER A 91 -20.58 95.89 12.37
C SER A 91 -19.58 95.03 13.13
N GLN A 92 -19.40 95.25 14.44
CA GLN A 92 -18.50 94.45 15.28
C GLN A 92 -18.99 93.00 15.41
N ASP A 93 -20.29 92.80 15.65
CA ASP A 93 -20.90 91.48 15.73
C ASP A 93 -20.78 90.73 14.39
N ALA A 94 -21.00 91.41 13.27
CA ALA A 94 -20.84 90.84 11.94
C ALA A 94 -19.38 90.46 11.64
N THR A 95 -18.42 91.31 12.01
CA THR A 95 -16.99 90.99 11.87
C THR A 95 -16.61 89.79 12.72
N ALA A 96 -17.04 89.74 13.98
CA ALA A 96 -16.77 88.60 14.86
C ALA A 96 -17.37 87.29 14.33
N ALA A 97 -18.61 87.33 13.82
CA ALA A 97 -19.25 86.15 13.22
C ALA A 97 -18.54 85.69 11.93
N ILE A 98 -18.04 86.62 11.11
CA ILE A 98 -17.25 86.27 9.91
C ILE A 98 -15.94 85.61 10.31
N GLU A 99 -15.21 86.16 11.28
CA GLU A 99 -13.96 85.58 11.77
C GLU A 99 -14.17 84.16 12.34
N GLU A 100 -15.24 83.93 13.09
CA GLU A 100 -15.59 82.60 13.62
C GLU A 100 -15.87 81.60 12.49
N LEU A 101 -16.66 82.00 11.49
CA LEU A 101 -16.97 81.16 10.32
C LEU A 101 -15.72 80.88 9.47
N GLU A 102 -14.80 81.83 9.34
CA GLU A 102 -13.53 81.62 8.63
C GLU A 102 -12.64 80.60 9.35
N ILE A 103 -12.56 80.66 10.68
CA ILE A 103 -11.84 79.67 11.49
C ILE A 103 -12.46 78.28 11.35
N GLU A 104 -13.79 78.17 11.44
CA GLU A 104 -14.49 76.89 11.28
C GLU A 104 -14.32 76.31 9.87
N LEU A 105 -14.38 77.17 8.84
CA LEU A 105 -14.17 76.80 7.45
C LEU A 105 -12.73 76.30 7.21
N GLU A 106 -11.73 76.92 7.83
CA GLU A 106 -10.34 76.47 7.69
C GLU A 106 -10.07 75.17 8.46
N SER A 107 -10.69 75.00 9.64
CA SER A 107 -10.66 73.74 10.40
C SER A 107 -11.30 72.60 9.61
N THR A 108 -12.48 72.82 9.02
CA THR A 108 -13.18 71.81 8.23
C THR A 108 -12.44 71.45 6.95
N LYS A 109 -11.83 72.41 6.25
CA LYS A 109 -10.92 72.12 5.12
C LYS A 109 -9.75 71.23 5.53
N THR A 110 -9.09 71.56 6.65
CA THR A 110 -7.98 70.76 7.16
C THR A 110 -8.42 69.34 7.47
N GLN A 111 -9.61 69.17 8.06
CA GLN A 111 -10.18 67.86 8.32
C GLN A 111 -10.48 67.07 7.03
N ILE A 112 -11.01 67.73 6.00
CA ILE A 112 -11.28 67.11 4.69
C ILE A 112 -9.97 66.65 4.03
N GLU A 113 -8.92 67.47 4.08
CA GLU A 113 -7.59 67.12 3.55
C GLU A 113 -7.03 65.87 4.25
N GLN A 114 -7.11 65.82 5.58
CA GLN A 114 -6.67 64.67 6.38
C GLN A 114 -7.45 63.40 6.06
N LEU A 115 -8.78 63.49 6.00
CA LEU A 115 -9.64 62.35 5.66
C LEU A 115 -9.37 61.86 4.23
N THR A 116 -9.12 62.77 3.29
CA THR A 116 -8.78 62.43 1.90
C THR A 116 -7.45 61.68 1.82
N GLN A 117 -6.45 62.10 2.59
CA GLN A 117 -5.17 61.39 2.68
C GLN A 117 -5.33 60.00 3.31
N GLN A 118 -6.11 59.88 4.39
CA GLN A 118 -6.40 58.60 5.02
C GLN A 118 -7.14 57.64 4.08
N LEU A 119 -8.12 58.13 3.33
CA LEU A 119 -8.84 57.35 2.32
C LEU A 119 -7.87 56.78 1.27
N LYS A 120 -7.01 57.65 0.72
CA LYS A 120 -6.02 57.24 -0.27
C LYS A 120 -5.04 56.19 0.25
N GLN A 121 -4.59 56.32 1.50
CA GLN A 121 -3.73 55.32 2.14
C GLN A 121 -4.46 53.98 2.33
N ALA A 122 -5.72 54.02 2.78
CA ALA A 122 -6.53 52.82 2.97
C ALA A 122 -6.80 52.10 1.64
N GLU A 123 -7.08 52.83 0.56
CA GLU A 123 -7.26 52.29 -0.78
C GLU A 123 -5.98 51.60 -1.30
N GLN A 124 -4.82 52.24 -1.13
CA GLN A 124 -3.53 51.64 -1.49
C GLN A 124 -3.27 50.35 -0.71
N GLN A 125 -3.50 50.35 0.60
CA GLN A 125 -3.35 49.15 1.44
C GLN A 125 -4.34 48.04 1.08
N ALA A 126 -5.57 48.39 0.67
CA ALA A 126 -6.55 47.42 0.20
C ALA A 126 -6.11 46.78 -1.13
N GLN A 127 -5.57 47.59 -2.04
CA GLN A 127 -5.04 47.11 -3.31
C GLN A 127 -3.85 46.16 -3.12
N THR A 128 -2.86 46.53 -2.29
CA THR A 128 -1.71 45.67 -1.99
C THR A 128 -2.15 44.35 -1.38
N ARG A 129 -3.06 44.38 -0.38
CA ARG A 129 -3.59 43.14 0.22
C ARG A 129 -4.36 42.27 -0.76
N SER A 130 -5.07 42.86 -1.71
CA SER A 130 -5.78 42.14 -2.77
C SER A 130 -4.80 41.41 -3.70
N GLU A 131 -3.69 42.05 -4.06
CA GLU A 131 -2.63 41.45 -4.87
C GLU A 131 -1.90 40.32 -4.13
N GLU A 132 -1.57 40.54 -2.85
CA GLU A 132 -1.00 39.51 -1.98
C GLU A 132 -1.93 38.29 -1.86
N TYR A 133 -3.23 38.51 -1.62
CA TYR A 133 -4.22 37.43 -1.56
C TYR A 133 -4.32 36.66 -2.88
N SER A 134 -4.30 37.38 -4.01
CA SER A 134 -4.29 36.75 -5.34
C SER A 134 -3.05 35.89 -5.56
N SER A 135 -1.87 36.36 -5.13
CA SER A 135 -0.62 35.60 -5.22
C SER A 135 -0.66 34.36 -4.32
N LEU A 136 -1.06 34.53 -3.06
CA LEU A 136 -1.14 33.44 -2.09
C LEU A 136 -2.18 32.38 -2.52
N ASN A 137 -3.27 32.80 -3.16
CA ASN A 137 -4.26 31.88 -3.71
C ASN A 137 -3.71 31.06 -4.88
N LYS A 138 -2.89 31.66 -5.75
CA LYS A 138 -2.18 30.92 -6.82
C LYS A 138 -1.20 29.91 -6.23
N GLU A 139 -0.42 30.30 -5.23
CA GLU A 139 0.52 29.41 -4.55
C GLU A 139 -0.20 28.25 -3.86
N ASN A 140 -1.28 28.51 -3.13
CA ASN A 140 -2.10 27.47 -2.52
C ASN A 140 -2.65 26.49 -3.57
N LYS A 141 -3.11 26.99 -4.71
CA LYS A 141 -3.56 26.13 -5.81
C LYS A 141 -2.44 25.21 -6.31
N THR A 142 -1.24 25.75 -6.51
CA THR A 142 -0.09 24.93 -6.93
C THR A 142 0.32 23.90 -5.87
N LEU A 143 0.26 24.26 -4.58
CA LEU A 143 0.55 23.34 -3.48
C LEU A 143 -0.47 22.21 -3.40
N ILE A 144 -1.76 22.50 -3.61
CA ILE A 144 -2.83 21.48 -3.68
C ILE A 144 -2.57 20.53 -4.85
N GLU A 145 -2.22 21.04 -6.03
CA GLU A 145 -1.90 20.23 -7.20
C GLU A 145 -0.68 19.32 -6.93
N HIS A 146 0.38 19.85 -6.32
CA HIS A 146 1.55 19.07 -5.91
C HIS A 146 1.21 17.99 -4.87
N GLN A 147 0.35 18.31 -3.89
CA GLN A 147 -0.09 17.35 -2.88
C GLN A 147 -0.89 16.20 -3.51
N GLN A 148 -1.74 16.50 -4.49
CA GLN A 148 -2.47 15.48 -5.24
C GLN A 148 -1.53 14.58 -6.05
N GLN A 149 -0.52 15.16 -6.71
CA GLN A 149 0.50 14.41 -7.44
C GLN A 149 1.32 13.49 -6.52
N LEU A 150 1.77 13.98 -5.36
CA LEU A 150 2.48 13.18 -4.36
C LEU A 150 1.61 12.04 -3.82
N THR A 151 0.33 12.29 -3.57
CA THR A 151 -0.62 11.26 -3.12
C THR A 151 -0.78 10.17 -4.18
N GLN A 152 -0.85 10.53 -5.46
CA GLN A 152 -0.91 9.57 -6.56
C GLN A 152 0.37 8.75 -6.67
N GLN A 153 1.54 9.37 -6.53
CA GLN A 153 2.83 8.66 -6.55
C GLN A 153 2.96 7.69 -5.37
N LEU A 154 2.53 8.08 -4.17
CA LEU A 154 2.50 7.19 -3.00
C LEU A 154 1.61 5.97 -3.25
N SER A 155 0.41 6.17 -3.80
CA SER A 155 -0.49 5.05 -4.11
C SER A 155 0.12 4.06 -5.13
N ILE A 156 0.81 4.56 -6.16
CA ILE A 156 1.52 3.70 -7.13
C ILE A 156 2.65 2.93 -6.46
N ALA A 157 3.43 3.60 -5.60
CA ALA A 157 4.54 2.97 -4.88
C ALA A 157 4.04 1.88 -3.91
N GLU A 158 2.92 2.11 -3.22
CA GLU A 158 2.26 1.12 -2.36
C GLU A 158 1.81 -0.11 -3.15
N GLN A 159 1.16 0.08 -4.31
CA GLN A 159 0.76 -1.03 -5.18
C GLN A 159 1.96 -1.85 -5.69
N GLN A 160 3.06 -1.17 -6.04
CA GLN A 160 4.31 -1.84 -6.45
C GLN A 160 4.92 -2.64 -5.30
N ALA A 161 4.95 -2.07 -4.09
CA ALA A 161 5.45 -2.77 -2.90
C ALA A 161 4.62 -4.02 -2.58
N ASP A 162 3.30 -3.96 -2.71
CA ASP A 162 2.42 -5.11 -2.50
C ASP A 162 2.62 -6.20 -3.56
N SER A 163 2.83 -5.83 -4.83
CA SER A 163 3.17 -6.79 -5.90
C SER A 163 4.48 -7.52 -5.60
N LEU A 164 5.54 -6.76 -5.29
CA LEU A 164 6.86 -7.33 -4.97
C LEU A 164 6.79 -8.23 -3.71
N ARG A 165 5.98 -7.85 -2.72
CA ARG A 165 5.75 -8.66 -1.52
C ARG A 165 5.06 -9.99 -1.84
N SER A 166 4.09 -9.98 -2.76
CA SER A 166 3.43 -11.19 -3.24
C SER A 166 4.40 -12.10 -4.01
N GLU A 167 5.20 -11.53 -4.92
CA GLU A 167 6.23 -12.25 -5.67
C GLU A 167 7.28 -12.88 -4.75
N LEU A 168 7.76 -12.15 -3.74
CA LEU A 168 8.67 -12.69 -2.72
C LEU A 168 8.05 -13.87 -1.96
N LYS A 169 6.76 -13.79 -1.62
CA LYS A 169 6.05 -14.90 -0.97
C LYS A 169 5.97 -16.12 -1.88
N GLN A 170 5.68 -15.93 -3.16
CA GLN A 170 5.64 -17.02 -4.14
C GLN A 170 7.03 -17.65 -4.33
N ALA A 171 8.07 -16.83 -4.48
CA ALA A 171 9.45 -17.30 -4.60
C ALA A 171 9.89 -18.11 -3.37
N ASN A 172 9.54 -17.65 -2.16
CA ASN A 172 9.83 -18.39 -0.92
C ASN A 172 9.13 -19.75 -0.88
N ASN A 173 7.84 -19.81 -1.25
CA ASN A 173 7.12 -21.08 -1.33
C ASN A 173 7.78 -22.05 -2.33
N PHE A 174 8.24 -21.53 -3.48
CA PHE A 174 8.95 -22.33 -4.48
C PHE A 174 10.29 -22.85 -3.94
N ILE A 175 11.05 -22.02 -3.22
CA ILE A 175 12.29 -22.44 -2.55
C ILE A 175 12.02 -23.54 -1.54
N ASP A 176 10.94 -23.46 -0.75
CA ASP A 176 10.59 -24.48 0.23
C ASP A 176 10.19 -25.81 -0.44
N HIS A 177 9.47 -25.76 -1.56
CA HIS A 177 9.23 -26.94 -2.38
C HIS A 177 10.52 -27.54 -2.92
N LEU A 178 11.43 -26.74 -3.50
CA LEU A 178 12.71 -27.24 -3.99
C LEU A 178 13.57 -27.86 -2.87
N LYS A 179 13.53 -27.30 -1.65
CA LYS A 179 14.21 -27.91 -0.49
C LYS A 179 13.62 -29.28 -0.15
N SER A 180 12.30 -29.40 -0.18
CA SER A 180 11.59 -30.67 0.05
C SER A 180 11.96 -31.70 -1.03
N ASP A 181 11.92 -31.32 -2.31
CA ASP A 181 12.26 -32.20 -3.43
C ASP A 181 13.72 -32.64 -3.35
N LYS A 182 14.64 -31.72 -3.03
CA LYS A 182 16.05 -32.06 -2.80
C LYS A 182 16.20 -33.08 -1.67
N ALA A 183 15.50 -32.92 -0.56
CA ALA A 183 15.55 -33.86 0.55
C ALA A 183 15.05 -35.25 0.14
N MET A 184 13.95 -35.31 -0.61
CA MET A 184 13.40 -36.57 -1.14
C MET A 184 14.38 -37.25 -2.10
N LEU A 185 14.98 -36.52 -3.03
CA LEU A 185 15.98 -37.04 -3.95
C LEU A 185 17.23 -37.55 -3.22
N CYS A 186 17.70 -36.84 -2.20
CA CYS A 186 18.80 -37.32 -1.36
C CYS A 186 18.45 -38.64 -0.65
N GLN A 187 17.24 -38.77 -0.13
CA GLN A 187 16.78 -40.01 0.49
C GLN A 187 16.69 -41.16 -0.53
N GLN A 188 16.14 -40.91 -1.72
CA GLN A 188 16.07 -41.90 -2.79
C GLN A 188 17.45 -42.35 -3.26
N SER A 189 18.39 -41.42 -3.42
CA SER A 189 19.79 -41.74 -3.75
C SER A 189 20.43 -42.62 -2.68
N GLN A 190 20.27 -42.28 -1.39
CA GLN A 190 20.81 -43.10 -0.29
C GLN A 190 20.20 -44.49 -0.25
N GLN A 191 18.91 -44.63 -0.59
CA GLN A 191 18.26 -45.93 -0.67
C GLN A 191 18.79 -46.76 -1.85
N ALA A 192 18.94 -46.15 -3.02
CA ALA A 192 19.54 -46.80 -4.19
C ALA A 192 20.99 -47.24 -3.92
N ASP A 193 21.78 -46.43 -3.21
CA ASP A 193 23.15 -46.79 -2.81
C ASP A 193 23.18 -48.00 -1.87
N LYS A 194 22.20 -48.13 -0.95
CA LYS A 194 22.09 -49.32 -0.09
C LYS A 194 21.74 -50.56 -0.90
N GLU A 195 20.74 -50.47 -1.77
CA GLU A 195 20.31 -51.58 -2.63
C GLU A 195 21.44 -52.03 -3.55
N LEU A 196 22.20 -51.09 -4.12
CA LEU A 196 23.36 -51.37 -4.97
C LEU A 196 24.46 -52.09 -4.19
N ASN A 197 24.76 -51.67 -2.96
CA ASN A 197 25.73 -52.35 -2.09
C ASN A 197 25.29 -53.76 -1.71
N GLU A 198 24.00 -53.97 -1.43
CA GLU A 198 23.44 -55.31 -1.18
C GLU A 198 23.58 -56.21 -2.41
N LEU A 199 23.25 -55.70 -3.60
CA LEU A 199 23.39 -56.42 -4.86
C LEU A 199 24.85 -56.79 -5.15
N TYR A 200 25.79 -55.88 -4.90
CA TYR A 200 27.22 -56.18 -5.01
C TYR A 200 27.67 -57.29 -4.05
N SER A 201 27.17 -57.28 -2.81
CA SER A 201 27.47 -58.34 -1.84
C SER A 201 26.92 -59.70 -2.28
N GLN A 202 25.67 -59.74 -2.78
CA GLN A 202 25.05 -60.94 -3.32
C GLN A 202 25.79 -61.47 -4.55
N LEU A 203 26.17 -60.58 -5.48
CA LEU A 203 26.95 -60.95 -6.67
C LEU A 203 28.29 -61.57 -6.27
N HIS A 204 29.00 -60.98 -5.30
CA HIS A 204 30.25 -61.54 -4.81
C HIS A 204 30.05 -62.92 -4.18
N GLN A 205 28.97 -63.11 -3.41
CA GLN A 205 28.64 -64.39 -2.80
C GLN A 205 28.34 -65.46 -3.87
N GLU A 206 27.58 -65.14 -4.92
CA GLU A 206 27.31 -66.07 -6.02
C GLU A 206 28.57 -66.38 -6.84
N GLN A 207 29.46 -65.39 -7.06
CA GLN A 207 30.76 -65.65 -7.67
C GLN A 207 31.59 -66.64 -6.84
N GLN A 208 31.63 -66.47 -5.51
CA GLN A 208 32.34 -67.43 -4.64
C GLN A 208 31.72 -68.83 -4.70
N LYS A 209 30.39 -68.94 -4.69
CA LYS A 209 29.70 -70.23 -4.86
C LYS A 209 30.03 -70.87 -6.20
N SER A 210 30.02 -70.10 -7.29
CA SER A 210 30.39 -70.58 -8.63
C SER A 210 31.82 -71.11 -8.68
N ILE A 211 32.77 -70.44 -8.03
CA ILE A 211 34.17 -70.89 -7.95
C ILE A 211 34.26 -72.23 -7.20
N LEU A 212 33.58 -72.36 -6.05
CA LEU A 212 33.55 -73.60 -5.28
C LEU A 212 32.91 -74.75 -6.08
N LEU A 213 31.84 -74.47 -6.81
CA LEU A 213 31.15 -75.45 -7.66
C LEU A 213 32.08 -75.94 -8.79
N GLU A 214 32.83 -75.05 -9.43
CA GLU A 214 33.81 -75.43 -10.46
C GLU A 214 34.96 -76.26 -9.86
N GLN A 215 35.48 -75.90 -8.69
CA GLN A 215 36.49 -76.71 -7.98
C GLN A 215 35.98 -78.11 -7.63
N SER A 216 34.73 -78.21 -7.15
CA SER A 216 34.08 -79.48 -6.87
C SER A 216 33.92 -80.32 -8.14
N LYS A 217 33.53 -79.69 -9.25
CA LYS A 217 33.39 -80.36 -10.56
C LYS A 217 34.73 -80.92 -11.05
N VAL A 218 35.81 -80.15 -10.96
CA VAL A 218 37.17 -80.63 -11.31
C VAL A 218 37.57 -81.82 -10.43
N THR A 219 37.26 -81.78 -9.14
CA THR A 219 37.55 -82.88 -8.21
C THR A 219 36.78 -84.15 -8.58
N LEU A 220 35.47 -84.02 -8.82
CA LEU A 220 34.62 -85.13 -9.27
C LEU A 220 35.08 -85.69 -10.61
N GLN A 221 35.51 -84.83 -11.54
CA GLN A 221 36.06 -85.26 -12.83
C GLN A 221 37.33 -86.10 -12.64
N LYS A 222 38.21 -85.70 -11.72
CA LYS A 222 39.42 -86.47 -11.39
C LYS A 222 39.07 -87.84 -10.80
N GLN A 223 38.14 -87.87 -9.84
CA GLN A 223 37.65 -89.12 -9.25
C GLN A 223 37.02 -90.05 -10.30
N LEU A 224 36.24 -89.49 -11.24
CA LEU A 224 35.64 -90.25 -12.34
C LEU A 224 36.73 -90.86 -13.24
N ASN A 225 37.76 -90.10 -13.59
CA ASN A 225 38.89 -90.60 -14.39
C ASN A 225 39.67 -91.69 -13.66
N GLU A 226 39.92 -91.55 -12.36
CA GLU A 226 40.55 -92.58 -11.54
C GLU A 226 39.72 -93.87 -11.49
N LEU A 227 38.40 -93.75 -11.32
CA LEU A 227 37.49 -94.90 -11.32
C LEU A 227 37.45 -95.58 -12.69
N ASN A 228 37.43 -94.81 -13.78
CA ASN A 228 37.51 -95.34 -15.14
C ASN A 228 38.82 -96.10 -15.38
N GLN A 229 39.96 -95.58 -14.90
CA GLN A 229 41.25 -96.25 -14.98
C GLN A 229 41.26 -97.56 -14.19
N GLN A 230 40.69 -97.56 -12.97
CA GLN A 230 40.54 -98.78 -12.18
C GLN A 230 39.67 -99.81 -12.90
N LEU A 231 38.58 -99.36 -13.51
CA LEU A 231 37.66 -100.24 -14.26
C LEU A 231 38.33 -100.85 -15.49
N GLU A 232 39.14 -100.07 -16.22
CA GLU A 232 39.95 -100.55 -17.35
C GLU A 232 41.00 -101.57 -16.92
N ASN A 233 41.71 -101.32 -15.80
CA ASN A 233 42.66 -102.27 -15.24
C ASN A 233 41.98 -103.59 -14.85
N VAL A 234 40.84 -103.53 -14.16
CA VAL A 234 40.06 -104.73 -13.79
C VAL A 234 39.58 -105.48 -15.03
N GLN A 235 39.15 -104.77 -16.08
CA GLN A 235 38.77 -105.40 -17.35
C GLN A 235 39.97 -106.13 -18.00
N GLN A 236 41.15 -105.52 -17.99
CA GLN A 236 42.36 -106.13 -18.51
C GLN A 236 42.77 -107.36 -17.69
N GLU A 237 42.79 -107.27 -16.36
CA GLU A 237 43.04 -108.42 -15.47
C GLU A 237 42.02 -109.54 -15.68
N THR A 238 40.74 -109.19 -15.89
CA THR A 238 39.69 -110.16 -16.19
C THR A 238 39.92 -110.83 -17.54
N ALA A 239 40.35 -110.09 -18.56
CA ALA A 239 40.71 -110.63 -19.87
C ALA A 239 41.92 -111.57 -19.79
N GLU A 240 42.97 -111.17 -19.08
CA GLU A 240 44.16 -112.00 -18.84
C GLU A 240 43.79 -113.29 -18.10
N ASN A 241 43.02 -113.21 -17.02
CA ASN A 241 42.52 -114.37 -16.30
C ASN A 241 41.64 -115.27 -17.17
N SER A 242 40.79 -114.69 -18.03
CA SER A 242 39.97 -115.47 -18.96
C SER A 242 40.82 -116.22 -19.99
N GLN A 243 41.92 -115.60 -20.48
CA GLN A 243 42.87 -116.20 -21.39
C GLN A 243 43.68 -117.31 -20.71
N SER A 244 44.16 -117.08 -19.48
CA SER A 244 44.79 -118.14 -18.67
C SER A 244 43.82 -119.28 -18.39
N THR A 245 42.55 -118.99 -18.09
CA THR A 245 41.50 -120.02 -17.90
C THR A 245 41.31 -120.86 -19.17
N ALA A 246 41.24 -120.23 -20.34
CA ALA A 246 41.17 -120.93 -21.63
C ALA A 246 42.41 -121.80 -21.87
N GLN A 247 43.62 -121.30 -21.59
CA GLN A 247 44.86 -122.08 -21.70
C GLN A 247 44.86 -123.29 -20.75
N TYR A 248 44.42 -123.12 -19.50
CA TYR A 248 44.29 -124.23 -18.55
C TYR A 248 43.24 -125.25 -19.01
N GLN A 249 42.13 -124.81 -19.60
CA GLN A 249 41.13 -125.69 -20.21
C GLN A 249 41.72 -126.48 -21.38
N ASP A 250 42.41 -125.85 -22.32
CA ASP A 250 43.08 -126.51 -23.45
C ASP A 250 44.12 -127.52 -22.98
N LYS A 251 44.96 -127.14 -22.00
CA LYS A 251 45.96 -128.05 -21.41
C LYS A 251 45.29 -129.26 -20.76
N THR A 252 44.16 -129.04 -20.08
CA THR A 252 43.38 -130.13 -19.46
C THR A 252 42.80 -131.06 -20.53
N GLN A 253 42.28 -130.53 -21.63
CA GLN A 253 41.81 -131.34 -22.77
C GLN A 253 42.96 -132.15 -23.39
N GLN A 254 44.13 -131.54 -23.57
CA GLN A 254 45.31 -132.21 -24.13
C GLN A 254 45.77 -133.38 -23.25
N LEU A 255 45.83 -133.18 -21.92
CA LEU A 255 46.14 -134.26 -20.96
C LEU A 255 45.07 -135.36 -20.94
N GLN A 256 43.79 -135.03 -21.17
CA GLN A 256 42.74 -136.03 -21.31
C GLN A 256 42.91 -136.89 -22.57
N ILE A 257 43.29 -136.28 -23.70
CA ILE A 257 43.59 -137.00 -24.95
C ILE A 257 44.81 -137.91 -24.74
N GLU A 258 45.89 -137.40 -24.17
CA GLU A 258 47.10 -138.18 -23.87
C GLU A 258 46.80 -139.36 -22.92
N SER A 259 45.95 -139.13 -21.90
CA SER A 259 45.47 -140.22 -21.02
C SER A 259 44.67 -141.28 -21.79
N ALA A 260 43.84 -140.88 -22.76
CA ALA A 260 43.09 -141.79 -23.60
C ALA A 260 44.00 -142.60 -24.54
N GLU A 261 45.02 -141.97 -25.12
CA GLU A 261 46.05 -142.62 -25.96
C GLU A 261 46.89 -143.60 -25.14
N LEU A 262 47.32 -143.22 -23.94
CA LEU A 262 48.02 -144.10 -23.01
C LEU A 262 47.14 -145.30 -22.59
N LYS A 263 45.83 -145.10 -22.40
CA LYS A 263 44.89 -146.21 -22.15
C LYS A 263 44.77 -147.13 -23.37
N ALA A 264 44.72 -146.58 -24.58
CA ALA A 264 44.63 -147.37 -25.82
C ALA A 264 45.91 -148.21 -26.05
N THR A 265 47.08 -147.60 -25.92
CA THR A 265 48.38 -148.30 -26.01
C THR A 265 48.55 -149.35 -24.91
N ASN A 266 48.09 -149.10 -23.69
CA ASN A 266 48.11 -150.11 -22.63
C ASN A 266 47.17 -151.29 -22.94
N LYS A 267 46.03 -151.04 -23.60
CA LYS A 267 45.14 -152.09 -24.10
C LYS A 267 45.80 -152.91 -25.23
N GLU A 268 46.50 -152.26 -26.14
CA GLU A 268 47.27 -152.89 -27.23
C GLU A 268 48.43 -153.76 -26.68
N LEU A 269 49.22 -153.24 -25.74
CA LEU A 269 50.28 -153.98 -25.06
C LEU A 269 49.74 -155.20 -24.30
N LYS A 270 48.56 -155.08 -23.66
CA LYS A 270 47.88 -156.23 -23.04
C LYS A 270 47.49 -157.29 -24.07
N SER A 271 46.98 -156.90 -25.23
CA SER A 271 46.68 -157.80 -26.35
C SER A 271 47.94 -158.54 -26.84
N GLN A 272 49.04 -157.80 -27.04
CA GLN A 272 50.32 -158.36 -27.45
C GLN A 272 50.89 -159.33 -26.40
N LEU A 273 50.81 -159.00 -25.11
CA LEU A 273 51.22 -159.87 -24.01
C LEU A 273 50.40 -161.17 -23.99
N THR A 274 49.09 -161.08 -24.21
CA THR A 274 48.20 -162.25 -24.28
C THR A 274 48.57 -163.16 -25.45
N THR A 275 48.97 -162.58 -26.58
CA THR A 275 49.41 -163.31 -27.78
C THR A 275 50.76 -163.99 -27.57
N ALA A 276 51.70 -163.32 -26.89
CA ALA A 276 53.00 -163.89 -26.54
C ALA A 276 52.89 -165.06 -25.56
N LEU A 277 52.00 -164.96 -24.56
CA LEU A 277 51.70 -166.05 -23.64
C LEU A 277 51.10 -167.27 -24.37
N ALA A 278 50.19 -167.06 -25.32
CA ALA A 278 49.65 -168.15 -26.14
C ALA A 278 50.71 -168.82 -27.03
N GLN A 279 51.72 -168.08 -27.51
CA GLN A 279 52.88 -168.65 -28.21
C GLN A 279 53.79 -169.46 -27.26
N GLN A 280 53.98 -168.99 -26.03
CA GLN A 280 54.74 -169.71 -25.01
C GLN A 280 54.10 -171.05 -24.67
N ASP A 281 52.78 -171.09 -24.50
CA ASP A 281 52.04 -172.34 -24.22
C ASP A 281 52.16 -173.34 -25.39
N LYS A 282 52.14 -172.87 -26.64
CA LYS A 282 52.39 -173.72 -27.82
C LYS A 282 53.78 -174.34 -27.82
N LEU A 283 54.82 -173.57 -27.46
CA LEU A 283 56.20 -174.06 -27.39
C LEU A 283 56.38 -175.07 -26.26
N LEU A 284 55.70 -174.87 -25.14
CA LEU A 284 55.73 -175.81 -24.01
C LEU A 284 55.11 -177.16 -24.36
N SER A 285 53.96 -177.15 -25.05
CA SER A 285 53.32 -178.37 -25.54
C SER A 285 54.18 -179.10 -26.58
N HIS A 286 54.93 -178.38 -27.42
CA HIS A 286 55.84 -178.97 -28.39
C HIS A 286 57.05 -179.64 -27.72
N ASN A 287 57.62 -179.02 -26.68
CA ASN A 287 58.73 -179.60 -25.91
C ASN A 287 58.31 -180.87 -25.15
N GLN A 288 57.10 -180.91 -24.58
CA GLN A 288 56.57 -182.11 -23.92
C GLN A 288 56.38 -183.27 -24.92
N GLU A 289 56.04 -182.97 -26.17
CA GLU A 289 55.88 -183.99 -27.22
C GLU A 289 57.24 -184.53 -27.70
N LEU A 290 58.26 -183.68 -27.77
CA LEU A 290 59.65 -184.07 -28.04
C LEU A 290 60.22 -184.99 -26.95
N GLU A 291 59.97 -184.68 -25.67
CA GLU A 291 60.40 -185.54 -24.56
C GLU A 291 59.81 -186.95 -24.65
N LYS A 292 58.53 -187.07 -25.01
CA LYS A 292 57.89 -188.39 -25.24
C LYS A 292 58.54 -189.17 -26.38
N GLN A 293 58.91 -188.50 -27.47
CA GLN A 293 59.57 -189.13 -28.62
C GLN A 293 60.98 -189.63 -28.27
N VAL A 294 61.73 -188.90 -27.44
CA VAL A 294 63.06 -189.32 -26.97
C VAL A 294 62.97 -190.56 -26.07
N ILE A 295 61.98 -190.61 -25.16
CA ILE A 295 61.76 -191.78 -24.29
C ILE A 295 61.42 -193.03 -25.13
N ALA A 296 60.61 -192.89 -26.18
CA ALA A 296 60.24 -193.99 -27.07
C ALA A 296 61.44 -194.57 -27.85
N LEU A 297 62.37 -193.71 -28.28
CA LEU A 297 63.58 -194.12 -29.00
C LEU A 297 64.59 -194.86 -28.11
N VAL A 298 64.77 -194.41 -26.87
CA VAL A 298 65.69 -195.05 -25.91
C VAL A 298 65.23 -196.48 -25.56
N ASN A 299 63.92 -196.72 -25.43
CA ASN A 299 63.40 -198.07 -25.17
C ASN A 299 63.53 -199.02 -26.38
N LYS A 300 63.47 -198.49 -27.60
CA LYS A 300 63.56 -199.29 -28.83
C LYS A 300 64.97 -199.83 -29.07
N TYR A 301 66.01 -199.06 -28.74
CA TYR A 301 67.40 -199.50 -28.88
C TYR A 301 67.84 -200.52 -27.82
N ARG A 302 67.20 -200.52 -26.64
CA ARG A 302 67.52 -201.48 -25.55
C ARG A 302 67.13 -202.93 -25.88
N ILE A 303 66.22 -203.14 -26.83
CA ILE A 303 65.69 -204.47 -27.21
C ILE A 303 66.57 -205.18 -28.24
N LEU A 304 67.33 -204.44 -29.07
CA LEU A 304 68.17 -205.02 -30.13
C LEU A 304 69.56 -205.52 -29.65
N LEU A 305 69.92 -205.27 -28.38
CA LEU A 305 71.21 -205.63 -27.78
C LEU A 305 71.27 -207.05 -27.15
N LYS A 306 70.37 -207.99 -27.51
CA LYS A 306 70.29 -209.30 -26.84
C LYS A 306 70.17 -210.59 -27.68
N GLN A 307 70.35 -210.58 -29.01
CA GLN A 307 70.55 -211.82 -29.80
C GLN A 307 71.54 -211.61 -30.94
#